data_AF-A0A1J4ZNI3-F1
#
_entry.id   AF-A0A1J4ZNI3-F1
#
_cell.length_a   1.000
_cell.length_b   1.000
_cell.length_c   1.000
_cell.angle_alpha   90.00
_cell.angle_beta   90.00
_cell.angle_gamma   90.00
#
_symmetry.space_group_name_H-M   'P 1'
#
loop_
_entity.id
_entity.type
_entity.pdbx_description
1 polymer ?
#
loop_
_entity_poly.entity_id
_entity_poly.type
_entity_poly.pdbx_seq_one_letter_code
_entity_poly.pdbx_strand_id
1 'polypeptide(L)'
;MDENLLQIRDYDGDGFKPLVTYSNWRVGILRYLDNIHPDNISTMERHTETDEVFVLMKGRGVLIIGGNGLQVDGISMQTMEPGKVYNIKRNAWHTILLSRDASVLIVENYDTGEQNSEFTSLSNDIHRQIVETAAREQID
;
A
#
# COMPACT_ATOMS: atom_id res chain seq x y z
N MET A 1 18.87 -3.91 -24.73
CA MET A 1 17.48 -3.65 -25.17
C MET A 1 17.43 -2.19 -25.59
N ASP A 2 16.72 -1.85 -26.67
CA ASP A 2 16.48 -0.43 -27.00
C ASP A 2 15.41 0.12 -26.04
N GLU A 3 15.73 1.17 -25.29
CA GLU A 3 14.83 1.80 -24.30
C GLU A 3 13.62 2.51 -24.95
N ASN A 4 13.69 2.81 -26.26
CA ASN A 4 12.52 3.28 -27.01
C ASN A 4 11.54 2.14 -27.33
N LEU A 5 11.97 0.88 -27.18
CA LEU A 5 11.16 -0.31 -27.46
C LEU A 5 10.75 -1.04 -26.18
N LEU A 6 11.64 -1.16 -25.19
CA LEU A 6 11.35 -1.84 -23.94
C LEU A 6 12.22 -1.30 -22.81
N GLN A 7 11.53 -0.81 -21.78
CA GLN A 7 12.10 -0.44 -20.49
C GLN A 7 11.97 -1.61 -19.52
N ILE A 8 13.09 -2.05 -18.94
CA ILE A 8 13.11 -3.01 -17.84
C ILE A 8 13.52 -2.24 -16.58
N ARG A 9 12.73 -2.36 -15.52
CA ARG A 9 12.94 -1.67 -14.25
C ARG A 9 12.84 -2.65 -13.10
N ASP A 10 13.70 -2.47 -12.11
CA ASP A 10 13.73 -3.18 -10.84
C ASP A 10 13.86 -2.18 -9.69
N TYR A 11 13.61 -2.65 -8.47
CA TYR A 11 13.77 -1.86 -7.27
C TYR A 11 14.08 -2.75 -6.08
N ASP A 12 15.20 -2.46 -5.42
CA ASP A 12 15.74 -3.17 -4.27
C ASP A 12 15.89 -2.30 -3.01
N GLY A 13 15.57 -1.00 -3.10
CA GLY A 13 15.59 -0.06 -1.97
C GLY A 13 14.39 -0.17 -1.04
N ASP A 14 14.18 0.86 -0.22
CA ASP A 14 13.13 0.89 0.82
C ASP A 14 12.00 1.87 0.50
N GLY A 15 10.78 1.51 0.88
CA GLY A 15 9.59 2.34 0.66
C GLY A 15 9.02 2.25 -0.75
N PHE A 16 8.29 3.29 -1.17
CA PHE A 16 7.63 3.34 -2.49
C PHE A 16 8.48 4.07 -3.52
N LYS A 17 8.63 3.47 -4.71
CA LYS A 17 9.29 4.11 -5.85
C LYS A 17 8.49 3.92 -7.15
N PRO A 18 7.99 5.00 -7.77
CA PRO A 18 7.52 4.96 -9.15
C PRO A 18 8.65 4.56 -10.11
N LEU A 19 8.39 3.62 -11.02
CA LEU A 19 9.38 3.09 -11.96
C LEU A 19 9.03 3.37 -13.42
N VAL A 20 7.75 3.30 -13.76
CA VAL A 20 7.24 3.57 -15.11
C VAL A 20 6.06 4.53 -14.99
N THR A 21 6.07 5.59 -15.79
CA THR A 21 4.95 6.53 -15.91
C THR A 21 4.64 6.70 -17.38
N TYR A 22 3.36 6.60 -17.74
CA TYR A 22 2.91 6.88 -19.09
C TYR A 22 1.51 7.46 -19.11
N SER A 23 1.37 8.64 -19.71
CA SER A 23 0.11 9.39 -19.74
C SER A 23 -0.46 9.49 -18.31
N ASN A 24 -1.62 8.89 -18.05
CA ASN A 24 -2.35 9.09 -16.80
C ASN A 24 -2.04 8.04 -15.72
N TRP A 25 -1.19 7.05 -15.98
CA TRP A 25 -0.89 5.99 -15.01
C TRP A 25 0.60 5.88 -14.69
N ARG A 26 0.90 5.35 -13.51
CA ARG A 26 2.23 4.94 -13.09
C ARG A 26 2.22 3.55 -12.49
N VAL A 27 3.35 2.87 -12.60
CA VAL A 27 3.66 1.61 -11.91
C VAL A 27 4.85 1.85 -11.02
N GLY A 28 4.71 1.50 -9.75
CA GLY A 28 5.78 1.56 -8.77
C GLY A 28 5.94 0.24 -8.01
N ILE A 29 7.03 0.15 -7.27
CA ILE A 29 7.24 -0.94 -6.32
C ILE A 29 7.29 -0.34 -4.92
N LEU A 30 6.46 -0.87 -4.02
CA LEU A 30 6.53 -0.66 -2.59
C LEU A 30 7.31 -1.81 -1.95
N ARG A 31 8.28 -1.45 -1.13
CA ARG A 31 9.07 -2.34 -0.29
C ARG A 31 8.97 -1.87 1.16
N TYR A 32 9.42 -2.73 2.06
CA TYR A 32 9.44 -2.40 3.49
C TYR A 32 10.21 -1.09 3.75
N LEU A 33 9.74 -0.33 4.74
CA LEU A 33 10.41 0.84 5.31
C LEU A 33 10.07 0.89 6.81
N ASP A 34 10.99 1.35 7.66
CA ASP A 34 10.79 1.27 9.12
C ASP A 34 9.55 2.04 9.62
N ASN A 35 9.07 3.04 8.89
CA ASN A 35 7.85 3.78 9.23
C ASN A 35 6.56 2.96 9.04
N ILE A 36 6.59 1.89 8.23
CA ILE A 36 5.48 0.95 8.07
C ILE A 36 5.63 -0.29 8.97
N HIS A 37 6.57 -0.27 9.91
CA HIS A 37 6.61 -1.26 10.98
C HIS A 37 5.27 -1.22 11.76
N PRO A 38 4.71 -2.37 12.17
CA PRO A 38 3.40 -2.42 12.85
C PRO A 38 3.28 -1.44 14.03
N ASP A 39 4.32 -1.34 14.86
CA ASP A 39 4.35 -0.41 16.00
C ASP A 39 4.34 1.08 15.61
N ASN A 40 4.75 1.42 14.38
CA ASN A 40 4.91 2.80 13.91
C ASN A 40 3.71 3.28 13.07
N ILE A 41 2.86 2.37 12.57
CA ILE A 41 1.68 2.73 11.77
C ILE A 41 0.68 3.47 12.65
N SER A 42 0.57 4.78 12.41
CA SER A 42 -0.30 5.68 13.19
C SER A 42 -1.35 6.38 12.33
N THR A 43 -1.31 6.19 11.00
CA THR A 43 -2.22 6.84 10.06
C THR A 43 -2.70 5.86 8.99
N MET A 44 -3.86 6.17 8.41
CA MET A 44 -4.35 5.61 7.15
C MET A 44 -4.44 6.72 6.11
N GLU A 45 -4.32 6.33 4.85
CA GLU A 45 -4.50 7.22 3.72
C GLU A 45 -5.72 6.81 2.89
N ARG A 46 -6.21 7.75 2.09
CA ARG A 46 -7.14 7.48 0.99
C ARG A 46 -6.87 8.43 -0.16
N HIS A 47 -7.05 7.95 -1.37
CA HIS A 47 -6.96 8.78 -2.57
C HIS A 47 -8.36 9.21 -3.01
N THR A 48 -8.55 10.50 -3.25
CA THR A 48 -9.86 11.10 -3.55
C THR A 48 -10.17 11.15 -5.04
N GLU A 49 -9.17 10.87 -5.89
CA GLU A 49 -9.27 11.00 -7.34
C GLU A 49 -8.93 9.72 -8.12
N THR A 50 -8.41 8.68 -7.46
CA THR A 50 -8.03 7.42 -8.12
C THR A 50 -8.38 6.20 -7.28
N ASP A 51 -8.55 5.07 -7.96
CA ASP A 51 -8.35 3.75 -7.38
C ASP A 51 -6.83 3.48 -7.27
N GLU A 52 -6.44 2.51 -6.45
CA GLU A 52 -5.06 2.05 -6.33
C GLU A 52 -5.00 0.52 -6.33
N VAL A 53 -4.14 -0.03 -7.17
CA VAL A 53 -4.01 -1.47 -7.38
C VAL A 53 -2.74 -1.98 -6.72
N PHE A 54 -2.85 -3.06 -5.96
CA PHE A 54 -1.75 -3.74 -5.29
C PHE A 54 -1.61 -5.18 -5.80
N VAL A 55 -0.38 -5.60 -6.07
CA VAL A 55 -0.03 -7.00 -6.42
C VAL A 55 1.18 -7.43 -5.60
N LEU A 56 1.01 -8.41 -4.73
CA LEU A 56 2.12 -8.99 -3.98
C LEU A 56 3.00 -9.81 -4.92
N MET A 57 4.29 -9.49 -4.97
CA MET A 57 5.27 -10.19 -5.81
C MET A 57 6.14 -11.15 -5.00
N LYS A 58 6.48 -10.76 -3.77
CA LYS A 58 7.32 -11.53 -2.84
C LYS A 58 6.95 -11.18 -1.40
N GLY A 59 7.22 -12.09 -0.46
CA GLY A 59 7.07 -11.88 0.98
C GLY A 59 5.63 -12.02 1.44
N ARG A 60 5.27 -11.26 2.47
CA ARG A 60 3.92 -11.22 3.05
C ARG A 60 3.40 -9.80 3.07
N GLY A 61 2.11 -9.66 2.82
CA GLY A 61 1.41 -8.38 2.90
C GLY A 61 0.00 -8.55 3.43
N VAL A 62 -0.49 -7.54 4.15
CA VAL A 62 -1.88 -7.46 4.60
C VAL A 62 -2.39 -6.08 4.26
N LEU A 63 -3.46 -5.99 3.48
CA LEU A 63 -4.20 -4.75 3.28
C LEU A 63 -5.16 -4.56 4.44
N ILE A 64 -5.14 -3.38 5.05
CA ILE A 64 -6.06 -2.99 6.11
C ILE A 64 -6.97 -1.89 5.54
N ILE A 65 -8.28 -2.07 5.63
CA ILE A 65 -9.28 -1.20 5.01
C ILE A 65 -10.18 -0.61 6.09
N GLY A 66 -10.27 0.72 6.14
CA GLY A 66 -11.03 1.48 7.14
C GLY A 66 -12.42 1.95 6.68
N GLY A 67 -12.94 1.39 5.59
CA GLY A 67 -14.18 1.85 4.94
C GLY A 67 -13.99 3.14 4.14
N ASN A 68 -15.08 3.85 3.81
CA ASN A 68 -15.06 5.06 2.97
C ASN A 68 -15.84 6.24 3.58
N GLY A 69 -16.10 6.19 4.90
CA GLY A 69 -16.76 7.27 5.63
C GLY A 69 -15.85 8.49 5.86
N LEU A 70 -16.36 9.49 6.57
CA LEU A 70 -15.57 10.68 6.95
C LEU A 70 -14.42 10.35 7.90
N GLN A 71 -14.54 9.27 8.65
CA GLN A 71 -13.56 8.76 9.61
C GLN A 71 -13.49 7.24 9.48
N VAL A 72 -12.44 6.64 10.04
CA VAL A 72 -12.31 5.18 10.14
C VAL A 72 -13.17 4.69 11.29
N ASP A 73 -14.21 3.91 10.99
CA ASP A 73 -15.16 3.33 11.95
C ASP A 73 -15.08 1.80 11.91
N GLY A 74 -13.92 1.29 12.34
CA GLY A 74 -13.55 -0.12 12.24
C GLY A 74 -12.65 -0.44 11.04
N ILE A 75 -12.10 -1.65 11.03
CA ILE A 75 -11.18 -2.11 10.00
C ILE A 75 -11.55 -3.52 9.52
N SER A 76 -11.32 -3.78 8.25
CA SER A 76 -11.22 -5.12 7.68
C SER A 76 -9.80 -5.39 7.21
N MET A 77 -9.41 -6.66 7.20
CA MET A 77 -8.05 -7.07 6.86
C MET A 77 -8.10 -8.12 5.78
N GLN A 78 -7.20 -7.99 4.82
CA GLN A 78 -7.07 -8.91 3.70
C GLN A 78 -5.60 -9.32 3.56
N THR A 79 -5.27 -10.54 3.98
CA THR A 79 -3.96 -11.14 3.68
C THR A 79 -3.80 -11.25 2.16
N MET A 80 -2.67 -10.77 1.66
CA MET A 80 -2.35 -10.78 0.24
C MET A 80 -1.71 -12.10 -0.16
N GLU A 81 -2.08 -12.62 -1.32
CA GLU A 81 -1.47 -13.80 -1.94
C GLU A 81 -0.71 -13.37 -3.20
N PRO A 82 0.51 -13.90 -3.43
CA PRO A 82 1.26 -13.58 -4.62
C PRO A 82 0.49 -13.86 -5.92
N GLY A 83 0.55 -12.91 -6.86
CA GLY A 83 -0.11 -13.04 -8.16
C GLY A 83 -1.62 -12.71 -8.18
N LYS A 84 -2.23 -12.35 -7.04
CA LYS A 84 -3.58 -11.77 -7.01
C LYS A 84 -3.54 -10.24 -7.17
N VAL A 85 -4.60 -9.71 -7.76
CA VAL A 85 -4.79 -8.27 -7.96
C VAL A 85 -5.80 -7.74 -6.96
N TYR A 86 -5.40 -6.77 -6.16
CA TYR A 86 -6.25 -6.11 -5.17
C TYR A 86 -6.46 -4.66 -5.62
N ASN A 87 -7.72 -4.22 -5.70
CA ASN A 87 -8.04 -2.84 -6.07
C ASN A 87 -8.70 -2.13 -4.87
N ILE A 88 -8.01 -1.17 -4.28
CA ILE A 88 -8.56 -0.25 -3.30
C ILE A 88 -9.27 0.88 -4.03
N LYS A 89 -10.56 1.02 -3.73
CA LYS A 89 -11.41 2.00 -4.40
C LYS A 89 -11.12 3.42 -3.93
N ARG A 90 -11.30 4.37 -4.84
CA ARG A 90 -11.32 5.81 -4.53
C ARG A 90 -12.13 6.10 -3.28
N ASN A 91 -11.58 6.92 -2.39
CA ASN A 91 -12.08 7.29 -1.06
C ASN A 91 -12.10 6.17 0.00
N ALA A 92 -11.58 4.98 -0.28
CA ALA A 92 -11.42 3.95 0.75
C ALA A 92 -10.16 4.22 1.58
N TRP A 93 -10.34 4.34 2.89
CA TRP A 93 -9.25 4.37 3.86
C TRP A 93 -8.50 3.05 3.81
N HIS A 94 -7.18 3.13 3.69
CA HIS A 94 -6.35 1.95 3.70
C HIS A 94 -4.94 2.23 4.24
N THR A 95 -4.28 1.14 4.61
CA THR A 95 -2.85 1.06 4.86
C THR A 95 -2.41 -0.39 4.61
N ILE A 96 -1.11 -0.66 4.66
CA ILE A 96 -0.55 -1.97 4.35
C ILE A 96 0.51 -2.37 5.38
N LEU A 97 0.45 -3.63 5.81
CA LEU A 97 1.53 -4.29 6.55
C LEU A 97 2.37 -5.10 5.57
N LEU A 98 3.70 -5.04 5.71
CA LEU A 98 4.64 -5.76 4.86
C LEU A 98 5.71 -6.45 5.68
N SER A 99 6.08 -7.68 5.33
CA SER A 99 7.32 -8.27 5.84
C SER A 99 8.54 -7.57 5.24
N ARG A 100 9.70 -7.63 5.92
CA ARG A 100 10.95 -7.01 5.45
C ARG A 100 11.41 -7.44 4.06
N ASP A 101 11.10 -8.67 3.66
CA ASP A 101 11.44 -9.22 2.35
C ASP A 101 10.37 -8.96 1.27
N ALA A 102 9.28 -8.27 1.63
CA ALA A 102 8.14 -8.07 0.76
C ALA A 102 8.43 -7.11 -0.40
N SER A 103 7.72 -7.34 -1.49
CA SER A 103 7.70 -6.46 -2.65
C SER A 103 6.29 -6.47 -3.23
N VAL A 104 5.71 -5.28 -3.35
CA VAL A 104 4.37 -5.08 -3.88
C VAL A 104 4.44 -4.16 -5.09
N LEU A 105 3.91 -4.60 -6.21
CA LEU A 105 3.70 -3.75 -7.37
C LEU A 105 2.44 -2.94 -7.15
N ILE A 106 2.53 -1.62 -7.33
CA ILE A 106 1.42 -0.70 -7.21
C ILE A 106 1.14 -0.07 -8.57
N VAL A 107 -0.14 0.05 -8.92
CA VAL A 107 -0.61 0.80 -10.10
C VAL A 107 -1.65 1.82 -9.68
N GLU A 108 -1.44 3.06 -10.09
CA GLU A 108 -2.30 4.19 -9.76
C GLU A 108 -2.14 5.29 -10.81
N ASN A 109 -2.92 6.36 -10.67
CA ASN A 109 -2.75 7.52 -11.53
C ASN A 109 -1.39 8.21 -11.29
N TYR A 110 -0.81 8.80 -12.33
CA TYR A 110 0.51 9.41 -12.23
C TYR A 110 0.57 10.59 -11.25
N ASP A 111 -0.56 11.29 -11.11
CA ASP A 111 -0.76 12.49 -10.31
C ASP A 111 -1.33 12.19 -8.91
N THR A 112 -1.33 10.93 -8.46
CA THR A 112 -1.58 10.64 -7.04
C THR A 112 -0.47 11.24 -6.18
N GLY A 113 -0.87 12.05 -5.19
CA GLY A 113 0.03 12.71 -4.25
C GLY A 113 -0.74 13.40 -3.12
N GLU A 114 -0.06 14.21 -2.32
CA GLU A 114 -0.66 14.88 -1.15
C GLU A 114 -1.88 15.75 -1.50
N GLN A 115 -1.92 16.33 -2.70
CA GLN A 115 -3.01 17.20 -3.13
C GLN A 115 -4.35 16.48 -3.33
N ASN A 116 -4.33 15.17 -3.59
CA ASN A 116 -5.52 14.34 -3.81
C ASN A 116 -5.52 13.10 -2.90
N SER A 117 -4.85 13.23 -1.76
CA SER A 117 -4.81 12.23 -0.71
C SER A 117 -5.18 12.86 0.62
N GLU A 118 -5.93 12.11 1.42
CA GLU A 118 -6.26 12.51 2.78
C GLU A 118 -5.66 11.50 3.75
N PHE A 119 -5.27 12.00 4.93
CA PHE A 119 -4.69 11.19 5.99
C PHE A 119 -5.53 11.33 7.25
N THR A 120 -5.70 10.24 7.98
CA THR A 120 -6.35 10.24 9.29
C THR A 120 -5.54 9.45 10.31
N SER A 121 -5.50 9.94 11.54
CA SER A 121 -4.87 9.22 12.65
C SER A 121 -5.72 8.01 13.05
N LEU A 122 -5.04 6.95 13.46
CA LEU A 122 -5.66 5.74 13.97
C LEU A 122 -5.94 5.86 15.47
N SER A 123 -7.04 5.25 15.92
CA SER A 123 -7.29 5.09 17.35
C SER A 123 -6.36 4.02 17.94
N ASN A 124 -6.11 4.09 19.24
CA ASN A 124 -5.30 3.08 19.95
C ASN A 124 -5.87 1.65 19.81
N ASP A 125 -7.19 1.52 19.69
CA ASP A 125 -7.84 0.20 19.52
C ASP A 125 -7.62 -0.36 18.11
N ILE A 126 -7.59 0.50 17.08
CA ILE A 126 -7.24 0.10 15.72
C ILE A 126 -5.75 -0.25 15.66
N HIS A 127 -4.89 0.58 16.25
CA HIS A 127 -3.45 0.33 16.29
C HIS A 127 -3.13 -1.03 16.95
N ARG A 128 -3.79 -1.35 18.06
CA ARG A 128 -3.65 -2.66 18.72
C ARG A 128 -4.03 -3.82 17.79
N GLN A 129 -5.14 -3.72 17.06
CA GLN A 129 -5.56 -4.76 16.11
C GLN A 129 -4.55 -4.96 14.97
N ILE A 130 -3.90 -3.88 14.53
CA ILE A 130 -2.84 -3.93 13.52
C ILE A 130 -1.64 -4.71 14.06
N VAL A 131 -1.16 -4.39 15.27
CA VAL A 131 -0.03 -5.09 15.91
C VAL A 131 -0.35 -6.58 16.14
N GLU A 132 -1.54 -6.90 16.65
CA GLU A 132 -1.97 -8.29 16.84
C GLU A 132 -2.03 -9.07 15.52
N THR A 133 -2.44 -8.39 14.45
CA THR A 133 -2.49 -9.00 13.10
C THR A 133 -1.09 -9.20 12.55
N ALA A 134 -0.19 -8.24 12.70
CA ALA A 134 1.20 -8.40 12.29
C ALA A 134 1.82 -9.63 12.97
N ALA A 135 1.63 -9.79 14.29
CA ALA A 135 2.08 -10.97 15.01
C ALA A 135 1.47 -12.29 14.48
N ARG A 136 0.16 -12.31 14.19
CA ARG A 136 -0.53 -13.51 13.65
C ARG A 136 -0.04 -13.89 12.27
N GLU A 137 0.17 -12.92 11.39
CA GLU A 137 0.66 -13.11 10.02
C GLU A 137 2.20 -13.20 9.97
N GLN A 138 2.85 -13.09 11.13
CA GLN A 138 4.30 -13.12 11.35
C GLN A 138 5.04 -12.04 10.54
N ILE A 139 4.51 -10.83 10.53
CA ILE A 139 5.11 -9.63 9.97
C ILE A 139 5.82 -8.86 11.10
N ASP A 140 7.15 -8.75 11.00
CA ASP A 140 8.07 -8.05 11.92
C ASP A 140 8.79 -6.89 11.21
#